data_AF-A0A7W0S071-F1
#
_entry.id   AF-A0A7W0S071-F1
#
_cell.length_a   1.000
_cell.length_b   1.000
_cell.length_c   1.000
_cell.angle_alpha   90.00
_cell.angle_beta   90.00
_cell.angle_gamma   90.00
#
_symmetry.space_group_name_H-M   'P 1'
#
loop_
_entity.id
_entity.type
_entity.pdbx_description
1 polymer ?
#
loop_
_entity_poly.entity_id
_entity_poly.type
_entity_poly.pdbx_seq_one_letter_code
_entity_poly.pdbx_strand_id
1 'polypeptide(L)'
;MLVTRLRLRDFRSYAAAEVGLGPGLTVVHGRNGAGKTNLLEALYFGCTGRSCRTSNEREVLRFGAPAARVELTALDADGREHRLAVGFQPGEPKHLSADGAAVQRMVDVQARPLVSVFLPDRLELVKGPPALRRSHLDQVIAATWPGRAATRRAYAQALAQRNALLA
;
A
#
# COMPACT_ATOMS: atom_id res chain seq x y z
N MET A 1 13.84 -8.00 -1.29
CA MET A 1 12.84 -7.58 -0.29
C MET A 1 11.89 -8.73 -0.03
N LEU A 2 11.87 -9.23 1.20
CA LEU A 2 10.94 -10.26 1.70
C LEU A 2 10.22 -9.70 2.92
N VAL A 3 8.89 -9.66 2.93
CA VAL A 3 8.14 -9.36 4.16
C VAL A 3 8.25 -10.59 5.07
N THR A 4 8.78 -10.41 6.27
CA THR A 4 8.95 -11.50 7.25
C THR A 4 7.92 -11.44 8.38
N ARG A 5 7.31 -10.29 8.59
CA ARG A 5 6.30 -10.10 9.63
C ARG A 5 5.27 -9.06 9.23
N LEU A 6 4.01 -9.33 9.58
CA LEU A 6 2.89 -8.41 9.46
C LEU A 6 2.20 -8.30 10.83
N ARG A 7 1.98 -7.09 11.31
CA ARG A 7 1.19 -6.80 12.51
C ARG A 7 0.02 -5.90 12.19
N LEU A 8 -1.15 -6.27 12.67
CA LEU A 8 -2.41 -5.56 12.44
C LEU A 8 -3.03 -5.15 13.77
N ARG A 9 -3.61 -3.95 13.79
CA ARG A 9 -4.54 -3.50 14.83
C ARG A 9 -5.73 -2.83 14.17
N ASP A 10 -6.92 -3.28 14.54
CA ASP A 10 -8.22 -2.76 14.12
C ASP A 10 -8.35 -2.53 12.60
N PHE A 11 -7.80 -3.47 11.81
CA PHE A 11 -7.80 -3.43 10.35
C PHE A 11 -8.83 -4.42 9.80
N ARG A 12 -9.85 -3.91 9.08
CA ARG A 12 -10.94 -4.69 8.50
C ARG A 12 -11.56 -5.63 9.55
N SER A 13 -11.48 -6.95 9.36
CA SER A 13 -12.01 -7.93 10.30
C SER A 13 -11.09 -8.23 11.49
N TYR A 14 -9.84 -7.73 11.48
CA TYR A 14 -8.84 -8.05 12.50
C TYR A 14 -8.83 -7.01 13.61
N ALA A 15 -9.16 -7.40 14.84
CA ALA A 15 -8.90 -6.57 16.03
C ALA A 15 -7.39 -6.50 16.31
N ALA A 16 -6.73 -7.66 16.28
CA ALA A 16 -5.27 -7.77 16.31
C ALA A 16 -4.84 -9.03 15.56
N ALA A 17 -3.69 -8.97 14.89
CA ALA A 17 -3.04 -10.15 14.31
C ALA A 17 -1.53 -9.92 14.20
N GLU A 18 -0.75 -10.97 14.39
CA GLU A 18 0.67 -11.01 14.06
C GLU A 18 0.94 -12.27 13.24
N VAL A 19 1.50 -12.09 12.04
CA VAL A 19 1.73 -13.17 11.09
C VAL A 19 3.21 -13.15 10.68
N GLY A 20 3.88 -14.29 10.88
CA GLY A 20 5.20 -14.54 10.32
C GLY A 20 5.09 -15.03 8.88
N LEU A 21 5.95 -14.52 8.00
CA LEU A 21 6.00 -14.88 6.60
C LEU A 21 7.41 -15.39 6.28
N GLY A 22 7.48 -16.55 5.62
CA GLY A 22 8.73 -17.16 5.19
C GLY A 22 9.06 -16.84 3.75
N PRO A 23 10.27 -17.19 3.28
CA PRO A 23 10.60 -17.10 1.86
C PRO A 23 9.69 -18.03 1.03
N GLY A 24 9.45 -17.64 -0.23
CA GLY A 24 8.66 -18.44 -1.17
C GLY A 24 7.15 -18.29 -0.99
N LEU A 25 6.43 -19.38 -1.24
CA LEU A 25 4.96 -19.39 -1.26
C LEU A 25 4.41 -19.50 0.16
N THR A 26 3.64 -18.50 0.57
CA THR A 26 2.78 -18.60 1.76
C THR A 26 1.33 -18.82 1.32
N VAL A 27 0.71 -19.90 1.83
CA VAL A 27 -0.70 -20.21 1.55
C VAL A 27 -1.56 -19.85 2.77
N VAL A 28 -2.53 -18.97 2.57
CA VAL A 28 -3.51 -18.57 3.60
C VAL A 28 -4.85 -19.21 3.26
N HIS A 29 -5.29 -20.17 4.08
CA HIS A 29 -6.52 -20.92 3.86
C HIS A 29 -7.49 -20.81 5.04
N GLY A 30 -8.74 -21.18 4.81
CA GLY A 30 -9.81 -21.08 5.82
C GLY A 30 -11.16 -20.79 5.19
N ARG A 31 -12.22 -20.74 6.01
CA ARG A 31 -13.59 -20.49 5.55
C ARG A 31 -13.74 -19.13 4.89
N ASN A 32 -14.74 -18.98 4.03
CA ASN A 32 -15.09 -17.67 3.47
C ASN A 32 -15.50 -16.70 4.60
N GLY A 33 -15.12 -15.43 4.45
CA GLY A 33 -15.31 -14.43 5.50
C GLY A 33 -14.26 -14.43 6.62
N ALA A 34 -13.35 -15.42 6.69
CA ALA A 34 -12.33 -15.50 7.75
C ALA A 34 -11.20 -14.44 7.69
N GLY A 35 -11.32 -13.43 6.81
CA GLY A 35 -10.33 -12.35 6.71
C GLY A 35 -9.15 -12.60 5.76
N LYS A 36 -9.11 -13.72 5.03
CA LYS A 36 -8.01 -14.04 4.08
C LYS A 36 -7.68 -12.89 3.12
N THR A 37 -8.69 -12.33 2.45
CA THR A 37 -8.52 -11.19 1.55
C THR A 37 -8.13 -9.91 2.29
N ASN A 38 -8.58 -9.75 3.54
CA ASN A 38 -8.22 -8.60 4.38
C ASN A 38 -6.74 -8.66 4.76
N LEU A 39 -6.16 -9.85 4.94
CA LEU A 39 -4.73 -10.03 5.18
C LEU A 39 -3.88 -9.61 3.96
N LEU A 40 -4.31 -10.01 2.76
CA LEU A 40 -3.67 -9.57 1.50
C LEU A 40 -3.79 -8.06 1.30
N GLU A 41 -4.96 -7.50 1.60
CA GLU A 41 -5.18 -6.06 1.56
C GLU A 41 -4.29 -5.33 2.58
N ALA A 42 -4.09 -5.88 3.77
CA ALA A 42 -3.22 -5.29 4.78
C ALA A 42 -1.76 -5.26 4.32
N LEU A 43 -1.25 -6.33 3.70
CA LEU A 43 0.09 -6.33 3.09
C LEU A 43 0.23 -5.21 2.04
N TYR A 44 -0.76 -5.10 1.14
CA TYR A 44 -0.77 -4.05 0.13
C TYR A 44 -0.84 -2.64 0.77
N PHE A 45 -1.67 -2.48 1.79
CA PHE A 45 -1.84 -1.23 2.52
C PHE A 45 -0.57 -0.82 3.27
N GLY A 46 0.09 -1.74 3.96
CA GLY A 46 1.36 -1.47 4.64
C GLY A 46 2.47 -1.06 3.66
N CYS A 47 2.49 -1.64 2.45
CA CYS A 47 3.47 -1.26 1.44
C CYS A 47 3.12 0.07 0.76
N THR A 48 1.85 0.37 0.50
CA THR A 48 1.47 1.48 -0.41
C THR A 48 0.82 2.67 0.29
N GLY A 49 0.38 2.48 1.53
CA GLY A 49 -0.48 3.40 2.27
C GLY A 49 -1.91 3.48 1.71
N ARG A 50 -2.32 2.59 0.79
CA ARG A 50 -3.63 2.63 0.12
C ARG A 50 -4.27 1.26 0.08
N SER A 51 -5.60 1.22 0.06
CA SER A 51 -6.31 -0.04 -0.18
C SER A 51 -6.23 -0.41 -1.67
N CYS A 52 -6.12 -1.71 -1.95
CA CYS A 52 -6.25 -2.25 -3.30
C CYS A 52 -7.70 -2.57 -3.70
N ARG A 53 -8.67 -2.40 -2.79
CA ARG A 53 -10.08 -2.79 -2.97
C ARG A 53 -11.03 -1.60 -3.00
N THR A 54 -10.67 -0.49 -2.37
CA THR A 54 -11.58 0.66 -2.20
C THR A 54 -10.79 1.97 -2.19
N SER A 55 -11.42 3.03 -2.68
CA SER A 55 -10.94 4.41 -2.51
C SER A 55 -11.43 5.03 -1.20
N ASN A 56 -12.45 4.46 -0.56
CA ASN A 56 -12.97 4.92 0.71
C ASN A 56 -12.12 4.36 1.86
N GLU A 57 -11.20 5.18 2.35
CA GLU A 57 -10.23 4.75 3.36
C GLU A 57 -10.88 4.36 4.69
N ARG A 58 -12.08 4.88 5.02
CA ARG A 58 -12.80 4.49 6.24
C ARG A 58 -13.11 3.00 6.30
N GLU A 59 -13.24 2.35 5.15
CA GLU A 59 -13.56 0.94 5.10
C GLU A 59 -12.40 0.05 5.55
N VAL A 60 -11.17 0.57 5.65
CA VAL A 60 -10.02 -0.21 6.19
C VAL A 60 -10.11 -0.39 7.70
N LEU A 61 -10.91 0.42 8.39
CA LEU A 61 -11.12 0.32 9.83
C LEU A 61 -11.96 -0.91 10.17
N ARG A 62 -11.66 -1.52 11.31
CA ARG A 62 -12.59 -2.44 11.95
C ARG A 62 -13.83 -1.70 12.39
N PHE A 63 -14.99 -2.35 12.27
CA PHE A 63 -16.26 -1.77 12.69
C PHE A 63 -16.19 -1.29 14.16
N GLY A 64 -16.54 -0.02 14.37
CA GLY A 64 -16.52 0.63 15.68
C GLY A 64 -15.13 1.05 16.18
N ALA A 65 -14.05 0.77 15.44
CA ALA A 65 -12.71 1.19 15.85
C ALA A 65 -12.40 2.63 15.38
N PRO A 66 -11.74 3.45 16.21
CA PRO A 66 -11.44 4.85 15.88
C PRO A 66 -10.25 4.97 14.89
N ALA A 67 -9.34 4.00 14.90
CA ALA A 67 -8.13 4.02 14.08
C ALA A 67 -7.72 2.59 13.70
N ALA A 68 -6.88 2.47 12.67
CA ALA A 68 -6.25 1.22 12.23
C ALA A 68 -4.74 1.41 12.11
N ARG A 69 -3.99 0.33 12.34
CA ARG A 69 -2.54 0.31 12.17
C ARG A 69 -2.08 -0.98 11.51
N VAL A 70 -1.21 -0.83 10.52
CA VAL A 70 -0.52 -1.94 9.84
C VAL A 70 0.98 -1.71 9.95
N GLU A 71 1.70 -2.71 10.42
CA GLU A 71 3.16 -2.71 10.45
C GLU A 71 3.70 -3.90 9.67
N LEU A 72 4.78 -3.65 8.93
CA LEU A 72 5.53 -4.64 8.18
C LEU A 72 6.97 -4.65 8.65
N THR A 73 7.51 -5.84 8.81
CA THR A 73 8.97 -6.05 8.83
C THR A 73 9.36 -6.71 7.52
N ALA A 74 10.38 -6.19 6.86
CA ALA A 74 10.92 -6.75 5.63
C ALA A 74 12.44 -6.86 5.69
N LEU A 75 12.99 -7.84 4.99
CA LEU A 75 14.44 -8.01 4.79
C LEU A 75 14.80 -7.62 3.36
N ASP A 76 15.85 -6.80 3.20
CA ASP A 76 16.43 -6.50 1.89
C ASP A 76 17.28 -7.65 1.32
N ALA A 77 17.98 -7.41 0.21
CA ALA A 77 18.85 -8.43 -0.39
C ALA A 77 20.12 -8.71 0.44
N ASP A 78 20.56 -7.73 1.23
CA ASP A 78 21.72 -7.81 2.12
C ASP A 78 21.34 -8.38 3.51
N GLY A 79 20.06 -8.71 3.73
CA GLY A 79 19.54 -9.20 5.00
C GLY A 79 19.27 -8.11 6.04
N ARG A 80 19.30 -6.82 5.66
CA ARG A 80 18.96 -5.72 6.56
C ARG A 80 17.46 -5.67 6.80
N GLU A 81 17.10 -5.48 8.06
CA GLU A 81 15.71 -5.33 8.47
C GLU A 81 15.23 -3.89 8.27
N HIS A 82 14.05 -3.77 7.67
CA HIS A 82 13.31 -2.53 7.52
C HIS A 82 11.92 -2.66 8.13
N ARG A 83 11.50 -1.63 8.86
CA ARG A 83 10.18 -1.57 9.48
C ARG A 83 9.35 -0.46 8.88
N LEU A 84 8.20 -0.82 8.32
CA LEU A 84 7.24 0.12 7.76
C LEU A 84 5.98 0.13 8.61
N ALA A 85 5.40 1.30 8.83
CA ALA A 85 4.12 1.41 9.52
C ALA A 85 3.19 2.41 8.84
N VAL A 86 1.91 2.06 8.80
CA VAL A 86 0.82 2.89 8.30
C VAL A 86 -0.28 2.93 9.35
N GLY A 87 -0.47 4.10 9.94
CA GLY A 87 -1.58 4.44 10.83
C GLY A 87 -2.61 5.29 10.10
N PHE A 88 -3.89 5.03 10.37
CA PHE A 88 -5.00 5.78 9.81
C PHE A 88 -6.07 6.04 10.88
N GLN A 89 -6.46 7.29 11.01
CA GLN A 89 -7.58 7.76 11.83
C GLN A 89 -8.43 8.73 10.98
N PRO A 90 -9.75 8.57 10.91
CA PRO A 90 -10.60 9.50 10.18
C PRO A 90 -10.46 10.93 10.69
N GLY A 91 -10.31 11.89 9.76
CA GLY A 91 -10.13 13.31 10.09
C GLY A 91 -8.67 13.72 10.27
N GLU A 92 -7.74 12.77 10.28
CA GLU A 92 -6.31 13.04 10.40
C GLU A 92 -5.53 12.58 9.17
N PRO A 93 -4.40 13.23 8.84
CA PRO A 93 -3.46 12.70 7.87
C PRO A 93 -2.97 11.31 8.28
N LYS A 94 -2.71 10.43 7.31
CA LYS A 94 -2.11 9.13 7.61
C LYS A 94 -0.73 9.30 8.25
N HIS A 95 -0.50 8.56 9.32
CA HIS A 95 0.80 8.47 9.96
C HIS A 95 1.61 7.37 9.30
N LEU A 96 2.61 7.76 8.52
CA LEU A 96 3.47 6.84 7.80
C LEU A 96 4.88 6.91 8.38
N SER A 97 5.51 5.77 8.60
CA SER A 97 6.92 5.71 9.00
C SER A 97 7.68 4.58 8.34
N ALA A 98 8.96 4.82 8.09
CA ALA A 98 9.94 3.83 7.67
C ALA A 98 11.16 3.91 8.59
N ASP A 99 11.55 2.78 9.19
CA ASP A 99 12.68 2.66 10.11
C ASP A 99 12.65 3.67 11.27
N GLY A 100 11.42 3.95 11.75
CA GLY A 100 11.15 4.90 12.82
C GLY A 100 11.04 6.37 12.39
N ALA A 101 11.45 6.72 11.17
CA ALA A 101 11.33 8.08 10.64
C ALA A 101 9.97 8.30 9.95
N ALA A 102 9.35 9.46 10.16
CA ALA A 102 8.12 9.83 9.47
C ALA A 102 8.36 10.07 7.97
N VAL A 103 7.44 9.61 7.13
CA VAL A 103 7.52 9.77 5.67
C VAL A 103 6.22 10.34 5.11
N GLN A 104 6.29 11.10 4.02
CA GLN A 104 5.08 11.68 3.41
C GLN A 104 4.27 10.66 2.62
N ARG A 105 4.93 9.70 1.96
CA ARG A 105 4.29 8.68 1.14
C ARG A 105 5.08 7.38 1.20
N MET A 106 4.39 6.27 1.48
CA MET A 106 5.02 4.94 1.49
C MET A 106 5.67 4.59 0.15
N VAL A 107 5.07 5.03 -0.96
CA VAL A 107 5.57 4.77 -2.31
C VAL A 107 6.93 5.41 -2.62
N ASP A 108 7.36 6.40 -1.84
CA ASP A 108 8.67 7.05 -2.00
C ASP A 108 9.77 6.38 -1.16
N VAL A 109 9.40 5.45 -0.26
CA VAL A 109 10.36 4.76 0.60
C VAL A 109 11.15 3.76 -0.22
N GLN A 110 12.48 3.93 -0.29
CA GLN A 110 13.36 3.06 -1.07
C GLN A 110 13.35 1.61 -0.57
N ALA A 111 13.36 1.42 0.75
CA ALA A 111 13.33 0.12 1.40
C ALA A 111 11.94 -0.56 1.38
N ARG A 112 10.97 0.01 0.67
CA ARG A 112 9.62 -0.54 0.59
C ARG A 112 9.59 -1.82 -0.26
N PRO A 113 9.01 -2.93 0.23
CA PRO A 113 8.71 -4.08 -0.60
C PRO A 113 7.82 -3.70 -1.79
N LEU A 114 8.26 -4.06 -2.99
CA LEU A 114 7.42 -3.96 -4.17
C LEU A 114 6.31 -5.00 -4.07
N VAL A 115 5.07 -4.56 -4.24
CA VAL A 115 3.88 -5.41 -4.10
C VAL A 115 3.02 -5.30 -5.34
N SER A 116 2.62 -6.46 -5.87
CA SER A 116 1.54 -6.59 -6.85
C SER A 116 0.46 -7.47 -6.25
N VAL A 117 -0.80 -7.11 -6.50
CA VAL A 117 -1.95 -7.86 -6.00
C VAL A 117 -2.86 -8.23 -7.16
N PHE A 118 -3.16 -9.52 -7.24
CA PHE A 118 -4.12 -10.07 -8.19
C PHE A 118 -5.43 -10.29 -7.45
N LEU A 119 -6.41 -9.43 -7.73
CA LEU A 119 -7.76 -9.54 -7.20
C LEU A 119 -8.73 -9.80 -8.37
N PRO A 120 -9.83 -10.53 -8.17
CA PRO A 120 -10.84 -10.75 -9.21
C PRO A 120 -11.33 -9.44 -9.86
N ASP A 121 -11.46 -8.39 -9.05
CA ASP A 121 -11.97 -7.08 -9.48
C ASP A 121 -10.96 -6.27 -10.32
N ARG A 122 -9.70 -6.72 -10.46
CA ARG A 122 -8.67 -6.03 -11.28
C ARG A 122 -8.85 -6.19 -12.79
N LEU A 123 -9.95 -6.79 -13.26
CA LEU A 123 -10.34 -6.80 -14.68
C LEU A 123 -10.47 -5.37 -15.25
N GLU A 124 -10.65 -4.36 -14.39
CA GLU A 124 -10.63 -2.94 -14.75
C GLU A 124 -9.31 -2.46 -15.37
N LEU A 125 -8.17 -3.12 -15.10
CA LEU A 125 -6.94 -2.76 -15.79
C LEU A 125 -7.07 -3.01 -17.31
N VAL A 126 -7.80 -4.07 -17.66
CA VAL A 126 -8.05 -4.46 -19.06
C VAL A 126 -9.25 -3.71 -19.62
N LYS A 127 -10.39 -3.73 -18.95
CA LYS A 127 -11.68 -3.20 -19.48
C LYS A 127 -12.02 -1.78 -19.04
N GLY A 128 -11.30 -1.24 -18.06
CA GLY A 128 -11.59 0.06 -17.46
C GLY A 128 -10.99 1.25 -18.21
N PRO A 129 -11.15 2.46 -17.67
CA PRO A 129 -10.70 3.69 -18.30
C PRO A 129 -9.17 3.79 -18.39
N PRO A 130 -8.62 4.53 -19.38
CA PRO A 130 -7.18 4.74 -19.54
C PRO A 130 -6.46 5.30 -18.31
N ALA A 131 -7.17 6.06 -17.46
CA ALA A 131 -6.61 6.64 -16.24
C ALA A 131 -6.07 5.58 -15.28
N LEU A 132 -6.78 4.45 -15.12
CA LEU A 132 -6.35 3.35 -14.26
C LEU A 132 -5.08 2.67 -14.81
N ARG A 133 -5.02 2.41 -16.12
CA ARG A 133 -3.84 1.86 -16.78
C ARG A 133 -2.61 2.77 -16.63
N ARG A 134 -2.77 4.08 -16.86
CA ARG A 134 -1.70 5.05 -16.67
C ARG A 134 -1.21 5.08 -15.24
N SER A 135 -2.12 5.13 -14.26
CA SER A 135 -1.74 5.10 -12.84
C SER A 135 -1.01 3.81 -12.46
N HIS A 136 -1.40 2.65 -13.00
CA HIS A 136 -0.70 1.40 -12.75
C HIS A 136 0.70 1.40 -13.36
N LEU A 137 0.83 1.81 -14.63
CA LEU A 137 2.11 1.89 -15.32
C LEU A 137 3.07 2.87 -14.63
N ASP A 138 2.57 4.04 -14.22
CA ASP A 138 3.32 5.03 -13.46
C ASP A 138 3.93 4.44 -12.17
N GLN A 139 3.17 3.61 -11.46
CA GLN A 139 3.63 2.96 -10.23
C GLN A 139 4.71 1.92 -10.51
N VAL A 140 4.56 1.14 -11.60
CA VAL A 140 5.58 0.17 -12.04
C VAL A 140 6.86 0.89 -12.45
N ILE A 141 6.77 1.93 -13.27
CA ILE A 141 7.94 2.72 -13.71
C ILE A 141 8.65 3.35 -12.52
N ALA A 142 7.92 3.94 -11.57
CA ALA A 142 8.52 4.54 -10.38
C ALA A 142 9.20 3.50 -9.48
N ALA A 143 8.66 2.27 -9.43
CA ALA A 143 9.25 1.16 -8.68
C ALA A 143 10.54 0.63 -9.34
N THR A 144 10.56 0.51 -10.67
CA THR A 144 11.71 -0.03 -11.42
C THR A 144 12.79 1.02 -11.65
N TRP A 145 12.41 2.28 -11.85
CA TRP A 145 13.31 3.42 -12.09
C TRP A 145 12.96 4.60 -11.18
N PRO A 146 13.43 4.60 -9.92
CA PRO A 146 13.11 5.63 -8.94
C PRO A 146 13.38 7.07 -9.42
N GLY A 147 14.42 7.28 -10.23
CA GLY A 147 14.72 8.58 -10.83
C GLY A 147 13.61 9.17 -11.70
N ARG A 148 12.71 8.34 -12.26
CA ARG A 148 11.57 8.78 -13.09
C ARG A 148 10.39 9.31 -12.26
N ALA A 149 10.34 9.02 -10.96
CA ALA A 149 9.28 9.53 -10.09
C ALA A 149 9.28 11.07 -10.03
N ALA A 150 10.46 11.70 -10.04
CA ALA A 150 10.60 13.15 -10.07
C ALA A 150 10.06 13.75 -11.38
N THR A 151 10.41 13.14 -12.53
CA THR A 151 9.92 13.57 -13.84
C THR A 151 8.40 13.57 -13.90
N ARG A 152 7.76 12.52 -13.38
CA ARG A 152 6.29 12.43 -13.33
C ARG A 152 5.66 13.56 -12.51
N ARG A 153 6.22 13.86 -11.34
CA ARG A 153 5.74 14.96 -10.48
C ARG A 153 5.85 16.31 -11.18
N ALA A 154 7.02 16.59 -11.77
CA ALA A 154 7.27 17.82 -12.50
C ALA A 154 6.29 17.97 -13.69
N TYR A 155 6.08 16.90 -14.46
CA TYR A 155 5.11 16.89 -15.56
C TYR A 155 3.68 17.19 -15.08
N ALA A 156 3.22 16.53 -14.01
CA ALA A 156 1.88 16.75 -13.47
C ALA A 156 1.68 18.19 -12.99
N GLN A 157 2.70 18.79 -12.36
CA GLN A 157 2.67 20.18 -11.91
C GLN A 157 2.59 21.16 -13.09
N ALA A 158 3.44 20.97 -14.11
CA ALA A 158 3.44 21.80 -15.32
C ALA A 158 2.10 21.71 -16.08
N LEU A 159 1.53 20.50 -16.18
CA LEU A 159 0.23 20.29 -16.81
C LEU A 159 -0.90 21.00 -16.04
N ALA A 160 -0.90 20.93 -14.70
CA ALA A 160 -1.88 21.62 -13.88
C ALA A 160 -1.79 23.15 -14.02
N GLN A 161 -0.57 23.70 -14.00
CA GLN A 161 -0.32 25.13 -14.22
C GLN A 161 -0.81 25.59 -15.59
N ARG A 162 -0.51 24.81 -16.65
CA ARG A 162 -0.99 25.10 -18.01
C ARG A 162 -2.52 25.10 -18.08
N ASN A 163 -3.18 24.10 -17.48
CA ASN A 163 -4.63 24.00 -17.51
C ASN A 163 -5.30 25.15 -16.73
N ALA A 164 -4.69 25.60 -15.62
CA ALA A 164 -5.18 26.75 -14.87
C ALA A 164 -5.04 28.08 -15.63
N LEU A 165 -4.03 28.21 -16.50
CA LEU A 165 -3.85 29.40 -17.35
C LEU A 165 -4.85 29.45 -18.53
N LEU A 166 -5.34 28.29 -18.97
CA LEU A 166 -6.27 28.15 -20.09
C LEU A 166 -7.75 28.17 -19.68
N ALA A 167 -8.03 28.05 -18.37
CA ALA A 167 -9.37 28.08 -17.80
C ALA A 167 -9.77 29.53 -17.48
#